data_AF-A0A7L4PXG6-F1
#
_entry.id   AF-A0A7L4PXG6-F1
#
_cell.length_a   1.000
_cell.length_b   1.000
_cell.length_c   1.000
_cell.angle_alpha   90.00
_cell.angle_beta   90.00
_cell.angle_gamma   90.00
#
_symmetry.space_group_name_H-M   'P 1'
#
loop_
_entity.id
_entity.type
_entity.pdbx_description
1 polymer ?
#
loop_
_entity_poly.entity_id
_entity_poly.type
_entity_poly.pdbx_seq_one_letter_code
_entity_poly.pdbx_strand_id
1 'polypeptide(L)'
;QEQCELVNIMEAEDINAIAAKISELTGRDPGAFAADPMIVEVKEAAGGIETAAAGVNPQFLEIEKRLDKIEKQIEFADAEIAQRVGRKIGRDIGILYGLVAGLTVFVLLLVLLPKLNVLM
;
A
#
# COMPACT_ATOMS: atom_id res chain seq x y z
N GLN A 1 4.65 -12.64 30.54
CA GLN A 1 5.28 -11.53 31.31
C GLN A 1 6.44 -12.00 32.18
N GLU A 2 6.70 -13.31 32.35
CA GLU A 2 7.84 -13.81 33.16
C GLU A 2 9.19 -13.80 32.43
N GLN A 3 9.21 -13.57 31.11
CA GLN A 3 10.42 -13.69 30.28
C GLN A 3 11.25 -12.40 30.18
N CYS A 4 10.65 -11.22 30.37
CA CYS A 4 11.32 -9.94 30.19
C CYS A 4 11.02 -8.97 31.34
N GLU A 5 12.05 -8.30 31.84
CA GLU A 5 11.92 -7.18 32.78
C GLU A 5 11.75 -5.88 31.97
N LEU A 6 10.70 -5.10 32.29
CA LEU A 6 10.47 -3.81 31.64
C LEU A 6 11.35 -2.72 32.27
N VAL A 7 12.42 -2.34 31.58
CA VAL A 7 13.26 -1.19 31.97
C VAL A 7 12.71 0.07 31.31
N ASN A 8 12.18 0.99 32.12
CA ASN A 8 11.57 2.22 31.64
C ASN A 8 12.64 3.27 31.30
N ILE A 9 12.78 3.57 30.01
CA ILE A 9 13.68 4.60 29.45
C ILE A 9 12.85 5.62 28.62
N MET A 10 11.55 5.78 28.91
CA MET A 10 10.62 6.52 28.04
C MET A 10 10.97 8.01 27.81
N GLU A 11 11.89 8.59 28.57
CA GLU A 11 12.31 10.00 28.44
C GLU A 11 13.80 10.18 28.09
N ALA A 12 14.57 9.12 27.82
CA ALA A 12 15.97 9.27 27.43
C ALA A 12 16.15 9.21 25.90
N GLU A 13 16.48 10.35 25.30
CA GLU A 13 16.81 10.47 23.87
C GLU A 13 18.33 10.47 23.60
N ASP A 14 19.16 10.45 24.65
CA ASP A 14 20.61 10.41 24.53
C ASP A 14 21.09 8.99 24.17
N ILE A 15 21.68 8.89 22.97
CA ILE A 15 22.27 7.66 22.41
C ILE A 15 23.30 7.04 23.38
N ASN A 16 24.05 7.86 24.12
CA ASN A 16 25.05 7.36 25.06
C ASN A 16 24.41 6.75 26.31
N ALA A 17 23.30 7.31 26.78
CA ALA A 17 22.55 6.77 27.92
C ALA A 17 21.90 5.42 27.57
N ILE A 18 21.39 5.29 26.35
CA ILE A 18 20.82 4.03 25.82
C ILE A 18 21.92 2.98 25.69
N ALA A 19 23.08 3.32 25.09
CA ALA A 19 24.20 2.39 24.92
C ALA A 19 24.79 1.91 26.26
N ALA A 20 24.89 2.81 27.24
CA ALA A 20 25.33 2.47 28.59
C ALA A 20 24.37 1.49 29.26
N LYS A 21 23.05 1.70 29.13
CA LYS A 21 22.05 0.84 29.76
C LYS A 21 21.91 -0.52 29.07
N ILE A 22 22.08 -0.57 27.75
CA ILE A 22 22.22 -1.84 27.02
C ILE A 22 23.43 -2.61 27.54
N SER A 23 24.59 -1.95 27.70
CA SER A 23 25.81 -2.61 28.19
C SER A 23 25.67 -3.14 29.62
N GLU A 24 24.94 -2.43 30.48
CA GLU A 24 24.61 -2.90 31.83
C GLU A 24 23.70 -4.14 31.80
N LEU A 25 22.68 -4.15 30.93
CA LEU A 25 21.76 -5.28 30.78
C LEU A 25 22.45 -6.49 30.14
N THR A 26 23.36 -6.28 29.20
CA THR A 26 24.22 -7.35 28.66
C THR A 26 25.16 -7.93 29.72
N GLY A 27 25.67 -7.09 30.64
CA GLY A 27 26.49 -7.54 31.76
C GLY A 27 25.72 -8.33 32.84
N ARG A 28 24.39 -8.20 32.87
CA ARG A 28 23.49 -8.90 33.81
C ARG A 28 22.70 -10.03 33.16
N ASP A 29 23.14 -10.51 31.99
CA ASP A 29 22.43 -11.52 31.21
C ASP A 29 22.18 -12.81 32.02
N PRO A 30 20.92 -13.15 32.35
CA PRO A 30 20.57 -14.38 33.05
C PRO A 30 20.52 -15.61 32.12
N GLY A 31 20.83 -15.44 30.82
CA GLY A 31 20.78 -16.49 29.81
C GLY A 31 19.37 -16.70 29.25
N ALA A 32 19.27 -17.60 28.26
CA ALA A 32 18.00 -17.89 27.61
C ALA A 32 16.96 -18.44 28.61
N PHE A 33 15.76 -17.88 28.57
CA PHE A 33 14.64 -18.35 29.38
C PHE A 33 14.35 -19.81 29.03
N ALA A 34 14.29 -20.68 30.04
CA ALA A 34 14.19 -22.13 29.91
C ALA A 34 12.76 -22.62 29.58
N ALA A 35 12.11 -21.97 28.62
CA ALA A 35 10.84 -22.42 28.06
C ALA A 35 11.03 -22.85 26.60
N ASP A 36 10.27 -23.85 26.17
CA ASP A 36 10.26 -24.28 24.79
C ASP A 36 9.84 -23.12 23.87
N PRO A 37 10.45 -23.00 22.67
CA PRO A 37 10.16 -21.90 21.75
C PRO A 37 8.67 -21.91 21.40
N MET A 38 7.98 -20.80 21.69
CA MET A 38 6.60 -20.61 21.30
C MET A 38 6.54 -20.41 19.78
N ILE A 39 6.26 -21.49 19.04
CA ILE A 39 6.06 -21.44 17.59
C ILE A 39 4.65 -20.89 17.32
N VAL A 40 4.57 -19.60 17.01
CA VAL A 40 3.34 -18.99 16.47
C VAL A 40 3.40 -19.12 14.95
N GLU A 41 2.68 -20.09 14.40
CA GLU A 41 2.50 -20.18 12.95
C GLU A 41 1.60 -19.04 12.46
N VAL A 42 2.21 -17.99 11.92
CA VAL A 42 1.50 -16.97 11.13
C VAL A 42 1.25 -17.56 9.75
N LYS A 43 0.02 -18.04 9.50
CA LYS A 43 -0.39 -18.44 8.14
C LYS A 43 -0.49 -17.20 7.27
N GLU A 44 0.31 -17.17 6.20
CA GLU A 44 0.31 -16.13 5.19
C GLU A 44 -1.07 -15.96 4.56
N ALA A 45 -1.73 -14.85 4.86
CA ALA A 45 -2.50 -14.12 3.87
C ALA A 45 -1.66 -12.88 3.53
N ALA A 46 -1.34 -12.74 2.24
CA ALA A 46 -0.42 -11.77 1.70
C ALA A 46 -0.53 -10.37 2.32
N GLY A 47 0.59 -9.89 2.85
CA GLY A 47 0.93 -8.48 2.97
C GLY A 47 0.09 -7.65 3.94
N GLY A 48 0.59 -7.47 5.16
CA GLY A 48 0.18 -6.33 5.97
C GLY A 48 0.15 -6.62 7.46
N ILE A 49 1.28 -6.35 8.11
CA ILE A 49 1.38 -5.95 9.52
C ILE A 49 0.97 -7.04 10.52
N GLU A 50 2.00 -7.72 11.01
CA GLU A 50 1.96 -8.39 12.31
C GLU A 50 1.67 -7.35 13.40
N THR A 51 0.41 -7.26 13.82
CA THR A 51 0.07 -6.88 15.19
C THR A 51 -0.45 -8.12 15.89
N ALA A 52 0.49 -8.96 16.32
CA ALA A 52 0.25 -9.92 17.36
C ALA A 52 -0.21 -9.15 18.61
N ALA A 53 -1.50 -9.34 18.95
CA ALA A 53 -2.01 -9.41 20.31
C ALA A 53 -1.32 -8.50 21.35
N ALA A 54 -1.41 -7.18 21.18
CA ALA A 54 -1.38 -6.29 22.33
C ALA A 54 -2.83 -6.18 22.83
N GLY A 55 -3.04 -6.60 24.08
CA GLY A 55 -4.34 -6.83 24.69
C GLY A 55 -5.35 -5.69 24.50
N VAL A 56 -6.62 -6.09 24.61
CA VAL A 56 -7.83 -5.27 24.62
C VAL A 56 -7.65 -4.03 25.50
N ASN A 57 -7.10 -2.97 24.92
CA ASN A 57 -7.00 -1.66 25.53
C ASN A 57 -7.91 -0.74 24.68
N PRO A 58 -8.94 -0.11 25.27
CA PRO A 58 -9.94 0.67 24.53
C PRO A 58 -9.35 1.76 23.62
N GLN A 59 -8.11 2.20 23.89
CA GLN A 59 -7.36 3.12 23.04
C GLN A 59 -7.07 2.55 21.64
N PHE A 60 -6.72 1.26 21.54
CA PHE A 60 -6.40 0.61 20.25
C PHE A 60 -7.65 0.44 19.40
N LEU A 61 -8.79 0.08 20.00
CA LEU A 61 -10.05 -0.06 19.28
C LEU A 61 -10.54 1.26 18.67
N GLU A 62 -10.23 2.39 19.29
CA GLU A 62 -10.56 3.72 18.76
C GLU A 62 -9.63 4.11 17.61
N ILE A 63 -8.33 3.78 17.72
CA ILE A 63 -7.35 4.00 16.66
C ILE A 63 -7.68 3.14 15.44
N GLU A 64 -8.03 1.88 15.64
CA GLU A 64 -8.40 0.93 14.59
C GLU A 64 -9.67 1.40 13.83
N LYS A 65 -10.71 1.85 14.56
CA LYS A 65 -11.90 2.47 13.93
C LYS A 65 -11.61 3.75 13.16
N ARG A 66 -10.64 4.56 13.60
CA ARG A 66 -10.21 5.76 12.86
C ARG A 66 -9.42 5.37 11.62
N LEU A 67 -8.60 4.32 11.71
CA LEU A 67 -7.83 3.79 10.59
C LEU A 67 -8.75 3.20 9.51
N ASP A 68 -9.72 2.37 9.88
CA ASP A 68 -10.77 1.85 8.98
C ASP A 68 -11.51 2.97 8.25
N LYS A 69 -11.82 4.06 8.96
CA LYS A 69 -12.51 5.21 8.37
C LYS A 69 -11.62 5.92 7.33
N ILE A 70 -10.32 6.04 7.60
CA ILE A 70 -9.36 6.64 6.69
C ILE A 70 -9.16 5.74 5.47
N GLU A 71 -8.99 4.43 5.67
CA GLU A 71 -8.80 3.46 4.60
C GLU A 71 -10.00 3.45 3.64
N LYS A 72 -11.22 3.45 4.19
CA LYS A 72 -12.44 3.57 3.38
C LYS A 72 -12.48 4.86 2.57
N GLN A 73 -12.01 5.98 3.12
CA GLN A 73 -11.93 7.25 2.37
C GLN A 73 -10.85 7.21 1.28
N ILE A 74 -9.72 6.56 1.53
CA ILE A 74 -8.66 6.35 0.55
C ILE A 74 -9.16 5.50 -0.62
N GLU A 75 -9.86 4.40 -0.34
CA GLU A 75 -10.42 3.53 -1.39
C GLU A 75 -11.38 4.30 -2.33
N PHE A 76 -12.24 5.16 -1.77
CA PHE A 76 -13.10 6.02 -2.58
C PHE A 76 -12.31 7.06 -3.40
N ALA A 77 -11.26 7.65 -2.82
CA ALA A 77 -10.42 8.60 -3.52
C ALA A 77 -9.66 7.95 -4.68
N ASP A 78 -9.11 6.75 -4.47
CA ASP A 78 -8.41 5.98 -5.49
C ASP A 78 -9.35 5.58 -6.63
N ALA A 79 -10.58 5.17 -6.31
CA ALA A 79 -11.60 4.89 -7.32
C ALA A 79 -11.95 6.14 -8.16
N GLU A 80 -12.07 7.31 -7.54
CA GLU A 80 -12.35 8.56 -8.24
C GLU A 80 -11.17 8.98 -9.14
N ILE A 81 -9.93 8.85 -8.64
CA ILE A 81 -8.72 9.14 -9.39
C ILE A 81 -8.60 8.20 -10.59
N ALA A 82 -8.80 6.90 -10.40
CA ALA A 82 -8.75 5.91 -11.47
C ALA A 82 -9.78 6.22 -12.58
N GLN A 83 -11.01 6.59 -12.23
CA GLN A 83 -12.02 6.99 -13.21
C GLN A 83 -11.66 8.30 -13.93
N ARG A 84 -11.05 9.26 -13.24
CA ARG A 84 -10.63 10.54 -13.83
C ARG A 84 -9.47 10.34 -14.80
N VAL A 85 -8.49 9.53 -14.42
CA VAL A 85 -7.34 9.15 -15.26
C VAL A 85 -7.81 8.34 -16.47
N GLY A 86 -8.67 7.34 -16.25
CA GLY A 86 -9.27 6.53 -17.33
C GLY A 86 -10.01 7.38 -18.36
N ARG A 87 -10.80 8.38 -17.93
CA ARG A 87 -11.48 9.30 -18.85
C ARG A 87 -10.52 10.18 -19.64
N LYS A 88 -9.45 10.69 -19.02
CA LYS A 88 -8.44 11.50 -19.73
C LYS A 88 -7.72 10.66 -20.78
N ILE A 89 -7.20 9.50 -20.38
CA ILE A 89 -6.47 8.59 -21.27
C ILE A 89 -7.38 8.09 -22.40
N GLY A 90 -8.59 7.63 -22.08
CA GLY A 90 -9.56 7.14 -23.06
C GLY A 90 -9.97 8.20 -24.08
N ARG A 91 -10.12 9.47 -23.66
CA ARG A 91 -10.41 10.58 -24.57
C ARG A 91 -9.23 10.88 -25.49
N ASP A 92 -8.03 10.96 -24.95
CA ASP A 92 -6.84 11.33 -25.72
C ASP A 92 -6.52 10.25 -26.77
N ILE A 93 -6.62 8.98 -26.38
CA ILE A 93 -6.55 7.82 -27.29
C ILE A 93 -7.67 7.90 -28.33
N GLY A 94 -8.92 8.11 -27.91
CA GLY A 94 -10.06 8.16 -28.82
C GLY A 94 -9.95 9.27 -29.87
N ILE A 95 -9.48 10.46 -29.50
CA ILE A 95 -9.26 11.57 -30.45
C ILE A 95 -8.15 11.23 -31.44
N LEU A 96 -7.03 10.68 -30.96
CA LEU A 96 -5.91 10.28 -31.81
C LEU A 96 -6.32 9.22 -32.84
N TYR A 97 -6.91 8.11 -32.39
CA TYR A 97 -7.34 7.04 -33.28
C TYR A 97 -8.50 7.46 -34.17
N GLY A 98 -9.44 8.27 -33.67
CA GLY A 98 -10.53 8.81 -34.47
C GLY A 98 -10.06 9.72 -35.61
N LEU A 99 -9.07 10.57 -35.35
CA LEU A 99 -8.50 11.45 -36.36
C LEU A 99 -7.73 10.65 -37.42
N VAL A 100 -6.92 9.67 -37.01
CA VAL A 100 -6.17 8.80 -37.92
C VAL A 100 -7.10 7.96 -38.79
N ALA A 101 -8.12 7.32 -38.18
CA ALA A 101 -9.11 6.54 -38.90
C ALA A 101 -9.93 7.40 -39.87
N GLY A 102 -10.37 8.57 -39.43
CA GLY A 102 -11.11 9.52 -40.26
C GLY A 102 -10.31 10.01 -41.47
N LEU A 103 -9.04 10.38 -41.27
CA LEU A 103 -8.14 10.74 -42.37
C LEU A 103 -7.90 9.58 -43.33
N THR A 104 -7.72 8.37 -42.79
CA THR A 104 -7.52 7.17 -43.60
C THR A 104 -8.72 6.91 -44.49
N VAL A 105 -9.95 6.94 -43.94
CA VAL A 105 -11.19 6.77 -44.71
C VAL A 105 -11.38 7.90 -45.72
N PHE A 106 -11.05 9.15 -45.37
CA PHE A 106 -11.15 10.30 -46.27
C PHE A 106 -10.23 10.16 -47.48
N VAL A 107 -8.97 9.78 -47.27
CA VAL A 107 -8.02 9.50 -48.36
C VAL A 107 -8.50 8.32 -49.21
N LEU A 108 -9.02 7.27 -48.56
CA LEU A 108 -9.56 6.11 -49.26
C LEU A 108 -10.72 6.54 -50.17
N LEU A 109 -11.66 7.35 -49.69
CA LEU A 109 -12.75 7.90 -50.52
C LEU A 109 -12.24 8.74 -51.69
N LEU A 110 -11.26 9.63 -51.48
CA LEU A 110 -10.72 10.45 -52.58
C LEU A 110 -10.01 9.62 -53.65
N VAL A 111 -9.39 8.49 -53.29
CA VAL A 111 -8.72 7.61 -54.24
C VAL A 111 -9.71 6.67 -54.91
N LEU A 112 -10.65 6.11 -54.15
CA LEU A 112 -11.55 5.05 -54.62
C LEU A 112 -12.75 5.57 -55.38
N LEU A 113 -13.30 6.73 -55.01
CA LEU A 113 -14.47 7.34 -55.66
C LEU A 113 -14.23 7.68 -57.15
N PRO A 114 -13.14 8.36 -57.55
CA PRO A 114 -12.86 8.58 -58.97
C PRO A 114 -12.55 7.26 -59.71
N LYS A 115 -11.92 6.27 -59.04
CA LYS A 115 -11.68 4.95 -59.65
C LYS A 115 -12.98 4.19 -59.90
N LEU A 116 -13.97 4.32 -59.01
CA LEU A 116 -15.29 3.72 -59.16
C LEU A 116 -16.09 4.41 -60.27
N ASN A 117 -16.05 5.75 -60.34
CA ASN A 117 -16.70 6.53 -61.41
C ASN A 117 -16.10 6.29 -62.80
N VAL A 118 -14.85 5.84 -62.89
CA VAL A 118 -14.20 5.46 -64.16
C VAL A 118 -14.51 4.00 -64.55
N LEU A 119 -14.93 3.18 -63.59
CA LEU A 119 -15.23 1.75 -63.80
C LEU A 119 -16.71 1.48 -64.16
N MET A 120 -17.61 2.41 -63.82
CA MET A 120 -19.02 2.42 -64.27
C MET A 120 -19.17 3.10 -65.63
#